data_AF-A0A843IU28-F1
#
_entry.id   AF-A0A843IU28-F1
#
_cell.length_a   1.000
_cell.length_b   1.000
_cell.length_c   1.000
_cell.angle_alpha   90.00
_cell.angle_beta   90.00
_cell.angle_gamma   90.00
#
_symmetry.space_group_name_H-M   'P 1'
#
loop_
_entity.id
_entity.type
_entity.pdbx_description
1 polymer ?
#
loop_
_entity_poly.entity_id
_entity_poly.type
_entity_poly.pdbx_seq_one_letter_code
_entity_poly.pdbx_strand_id
1 'polypeptide(L)'
;MNARDKQIATDLSYEIIREVSRAIRPYVGKPESAEKVKIGADGTPTSLIDIIAEEKIINILKNAPVLSYIVSEEIGELKLGKGTKRSIVLTHELRRQDLEEDEIPKFIFLIDPVDGTNNAIKEIPAFGISVAVANVCQGRLSTLNDVELGFISSFANGNFFEAEKGKGCWLNNKEVKPSDIINISDMTLGGFTKSGTSQASKLVDNARRMRVLGSVVLELSYVASGRYDAFLDLRGSRIIDIAASKLILEEAGCIITNKYGQKLNNPLSIYEKTIVVAANNKILHKQMIDILNDNQTDFIGKVGVISRIDQTRPIIFSAKIIDYLLTNGREVCIENRLAHKLTELKENPELNKIIENTKVDYPEIAHLLDDVNFNIDFKQLAEPVFDFDCDMAVILGGDGTLLRAQGKMKPEIPIFGINMGTVGFLTEIEAKHTFEALDEILKGNYYKEKRTRLVVSHENNQFTAMNEVVVMTDKPAKMLHFEIQVDGETIEEVRADGLIISTPSGSTAYAMSAGGPIVDPKVAGFIIIPICPYKLGARPFVVSDNSEITVKQLKKGKTAVFVMDGQISEEAEYEEEIKFKKYDKDAYFIRTSTKYFYEKVKDKLKEGGINPSPRCNNE
;
A
#
# COMPACT_ATOMS: atom_id res chain seq x y z
N MET A 1 6.82 -1.30 38.00
CA MET A 1 6.76 -0.40 39.18
C MET A 1 5.90 -1.06 40.26
N ASN A 2 6.28 -1.02 41.54
CA ASN A 2 5.40 -1.52 42.60
C ASN A 2 4.29 -0.49 42.92
N ALA A 3 3.26 -0.88 43.69
CA ALA A 3 2.11 -0.02 43.97
C ALA A 3 2.48 1.28 44.72
N ARG A 4 3.48 1.24 45.61
CA ARG A 4 3.93 2.42 46.36
C ARG A 4 4.62 3.43 45.44
N ASP A 5 5.50 2.95 44.56
CA ASP A 5 6.20 3.79 43.61
C ASP A 5 5.21 4.41 42.60
N LYS A 6 4.19 3.65 42.17
CA LYS A 6 3.09 4.17 41.33
C LYS A 6 2.34 5.30 42.02
N GLN A 7 1.96 5.12 43.29
CA GLN A 7 1.26 6.17 44.05
C GLN A 7 2.10 7.45 44.14
N ILE A 8 3.39 7.34 44.48
CA ILE A 8 4.28 8.50 44.56
C ILE A 8 4.38 9.20 43.19
N ALA A 9 4.55 8.45 42.11
CA ALA A 9 4.62 8.99 40.76
C ALA A 9 3.32 9.69 40.34
N THR A 10 2.16 9.12 40.68
CA THR A 10 0.84 9.73 40.42
C THR A 10 0.68 11.05 41.18
N ASP A 11 0.99 11.07 42.48
CA ASP A 11 0.87 12.28 43.31
C ASP A 11 1.76 13.42 42.79
N LEU A 12 3.01 13.10 42.42
CA LEU A 12 3.93 14.05 41.80
C LEU A 12 3.42 14.54 40.44
N SER A 13 2.85 13.65 39.62
CA SER A 13 2.30 14.02 38.31
C SER A 13 1.11 14.99 38.45
N TYR A 14 0.21 14.74 39.39
CA TYR A 14 -0.90 15.65 39.69
C TYR A 14 -0.41 17.02 40.19
N GLU A 15 0.61 17.02 41.06
CA GLU A 15 1.21 18.26 41.53
C GLU A 15 1.84 19.05 40.40
N ILE A 16 2.65 18.39 39.55
CA ILE A 16 3.26 18.99 38.35
C ILE A 16 2.20 19.66 37.47
N ILE A 17 1.18 18.92 37.08
CA ILE A 17 0.15 19.40 36.16
C ILE A 17 -0.58 20.61 36.74
N ARG A 18 -0.95 20.56 38.02
CA ARG A 18 -1.63 21.66 38.71
C ARG A 18 -0.76 22.91 38.79
N GLU A 19 0.49 22.75 39.20
CA GLU A 19 1.40 23.87 39.44
C GLU A 19 1.91 24.50 38.15
N VAL A 20 2.17 23.70 37.11
CA VAL A 20 2.51 24.20 35.77
C VAL A 20 1.34 25.00 35.19
N SER A 21 0.11 24.46 35.26
CA SER A 21 -1.09 25.17 34.80
C SER A 21 -1.23 26.55 35.44
N ARG A 22 -0.98 26.65 36.76
CA ARG A 22 -1.02 27.91 37.50
C ARG A 22 0.11 28.86 37.08
N ALA A 23 1.31 28.33 36.88
CA ALA A 23 2.50 29.11 36.56
C ALA A 23 2.42 29.75 35.17
N ILE A 24 1.92 29.02 34.17
CA ILE A 24 1.87 29.53 32.79
C ILE A 24 0.63 30.39 32.50
N ARG A 25 -0.46 30.26 33.28
CA ARG A 25 -1.72 30.99 33.04
C ARG A 25 -1.54 32.51 32.85
N PRO A 26 -0.71 33.22 33.62
CA PRO A 26 -0.48 34.66 33.41
C PRO A 26 0.25 35.02 32.13
N TYR A 27 0.79 34.04 31.39
CA TYR A 27 1.64 34.19 30.21
C TYR A 27 0.92 33.75 28.91
N VAL A 28 -0.21 33.04 29.00
CA VAL A 28 -1.06 32.70 27.86
C VAL A 28 -1.56 33.99 27.18
N GLY A 29 -1.48 34.05 25.85
CA GLY A 29 -1.93 35.20 25.05
C GLY A 29 -1.00 36.44 25.09
N LYS A 30 0.15 36.37 25.77
CA LYS A 30 1.07 37.52 25.90
C LYS A 30 2.23 37.48 24.90
N PRO A 31 2.50 38.58 24.16
CA PRO A 31 3.62 38.64 23.22
C PRO A 31 5.00 38.35 23.85
N GLU A 32 5.22 38.84 25.08
CA GLU A 32 6.44 38.62 25.87
C GLU A 32 6.73 37.12 26.09
N SER A 33 5.69 36.29 26.09
CA SER A 33 5.81 34.84 26.30
C SER A 33 6.39 34.11 25.09
N ALA A 34 6.42 34.75 23.93
CA ALA A 34 7.02 34.26 22.69
C ALA A 34 8.51 34.63 22.56
N GLU A 35 9.07 35.37 23.51
CA GLU A 35 10.48 35.74 23.50
C GLU A 35 11.34 34.48 23.58
N LYS A 36 12.27 34.35 22.63
CA LYS A 36 13.21 33.23 22.55
C LYS A 36 14.34 33.48 23.52
N VAL A 37 14.40 32.69 24.59
CA VAL A 37 15.32 32.93 25.71
C VAL A 37 16.60 32.11 25.59
N LYS A 38 16.51 30.86 25.11
CA LYS A 38 17.64 29.94 24.93
C LYS A 38 17.38 28.96 23.77
N ILE A 39 18.38 28.14 23.46
CA ILE A 39 18.20 26.92 22.65
C ILE A 39 17.98 25.75 23.60
N GLY A 40 16.95 24.95 23.36
CA GLY A 40 16.59 23.75 24.09
C GLY A 40 17.59 22.62 23.92
N ALA A 41 17.44 21.57 24.74
CA ALA A 41 18.29 20.39 24.66
C ALA A 41 18.08 19.61 23.35
N ASP A 42 16.93 19.78 22.71
CA ASP A 42 16.60 19.20 21.41
C ASP A 42 17.11 20.02 20.21
N GLY A 43 17.74 21.18 20.48
CA GLY A 43 18.31 22.07 19.47
C GLY A 43 17.34 23.11 18.89
N THR A 44 16.14 23.27 19.44
CA THR A 44 15.16 24.26 18.98
C THR A 44 15.08 25.51 19.89
N PRO A 45 14.59 26.66 19.39
CA PRO A 45 14.46 27.85 20.23
C PRO A 45 13.34 27.72 21.27
N THR A 46 13.70 27.80 22.55
CA THR A 46 12.79 27.75 23.71
C THR A 46 12.10 29.11 23.94
N SER A 47 10.78 29.11 24.17
CA SER A 47 10.05 30.33 24.53
C SER A 47 10.03 30.57 26.04
N LEU A 48 9.81 31.81 26.49
CA LEU A 48 9.75 32.14 27.92
C LEU A 48 8.71 31.30 28.69
N ILE A 49 7.55 31.03 28.09
CA ILE A 49 6.49 30.24 28.72
C ILE A 49 6.93 28.80 29.03
N ASP A 50 7.76 28.21 28.16
CA ASP A 50 8.28 26.84 28.34
C ASP A 50 9.25 26.79 29.53
N ILE A 51 10.13 27.81 29.66
CA ILE A 51 11.06 27.93 30.79
C ILE A 51 10.30 28.00 32.12
N ILE A 52 9.23 28.79 32.18
CA ILE A 52 8.43 28.96 33.39
C ILE A 52 7.78 27.64 33.81
N ALA A 53 7.26 26.88 32.85
CA ALA A 53 6.71 25.56 33.08
C ALA A 53 7.77 24.59 33.61
N GLU A 54 8.92 24.55 32.95
CA GLU A 54 10.06 23.69 33.29
C GLU A 54 10.67 23.97 34.66
N GLU A 55 10.88 25.23 35.02
CA GLU A 55 11.38 25.60 36.35
C GLU A 55 10.45 25.10 37.45
N LYS A 56 9.14 25.11 37.19
CA LYS A 56 8.15 24.59 38.13
C LYS A 56 8.28 23.08 38.29
N ILE A 57 8.43 22.34 37.20
CA ILE A 57 8.67 20.88 37.20
C ILE A 57 9.95 20.55 37.99
N ILE A 58 11.05 21.26 37.71
CA ILE A 58 12.33 21.05 38.41
C ILE A 58 12.15 21.26 39.91
N ASN A 59 11.49 22.33 40.32
CA ASN A 59 11.34 22.65 41.74
C ASN A 59 10.52 21.59 42.49
N ILE A 60 9.48 21.04 41.87
CA ILE A 60 8.66 19.96 42.46
C ILE A 60 9.50 18.70 42.58
N LEU A 61 10.09 18.25 41.48
CA LEU A 61 10.82 16.98 41.44
C LEU A 61 12.15 17.01 42.19
N LYS A 62 12.81 18.17 42.28
CA LYS A 62 13.98 18.37 43.15
C LYS A 62 13.64 18.11 44.61
N ASN A 63 12.46 18.54 45.07
CA ASN A 63 12.03 18.42 46.46
C ASN A 63 11.26 17.11 46.73
N ALA A 64 11.13 16.23 45.72
CA ALA A 64 10.47 14.94 45.87
C ALA A 64 11.24 14.02 46.86
N PRO A 65 10.52 13.14 47.58
CA PRO A 65 11.11 12.23 48.56
C PRO A 65 11.96 11.11 47.94
N VAL A 66 11.86 10.93 46.62
CA VAL A 66 12.55 9.89 45.84
C VAL A 66 13.34 10.51 44.71
N LEU A 67 14.39 9.82 44.27
CA LEU A 67 15.14 10.21 43.08
C LEU A 67 14.38 9.77 41.81
N SER A 68 14.39 10.63 40.80
CA SER A 68 13.83 10.36 39.48
C SER A 68 14.74 10.89 38.38
N TYR A 69 14.69 10.24 37.22
CA TYR A 69 15.24 10.81 36.00
C TYR A 69 14.16 11.62 35.30
N ILE A 70 14.56 12.69 34.62
CA ILE A 70 13.69 13.51 33.77
C ILE A 70 14.30 13.57 32.38
N VAL A 71 13.43 13.42 31.38
CA VAL A 71 13.71 13.63 29.97
C VAL A 71 12.68 14.64 29.47
N SER A 72 13.14 15.82 29.07
CA SER A 72 12.29 16.91 28.57
C SER A 72 12.98 17.68 27.44
N GLU A 73 12.20 18.33 26.58
CA GLU A 73 12.67 19.00 25.36
C GLU A 73 13.69 20.11 25.62
N GLU A 74 13.45 20.96 26.63
CA GLU A 74 14.23 22.19 26.81
C GLU A 74 15.28 22.07 27.92
N ILE A 75 15.05 21.19 28.90
CA ILE A 75 16.00 20.82 29.96
C ILE A 75 16.99 19.73 29.54
N GLY A 76 16.56 18.77 28.71
CA GLY A 76 17.33 17.55 28.43
C GLY A 76 17.19 16.49 29.54
N GLU A 77 18.32 15.93 29.97
CA GLU A 77 18.36 14.79 30.90
C GLU A 77 18.87 15.20 32.29
N LEU A 78 18.01 15.08 33.31
CA LEU A 78 18.35 15.40 34.70
C LEU A 78 18.11 14.22 35.65
N LYS A 79 18.85 14.21 36.75
CA LYS A 79 18.57 13.44 37.97
C LYS A 79 18.12 14.41 39.07
N LEU A 80 16.89 14.28 39.54
CA LEU A 80 16.26 15.14 40.55
C LEU A 80 15.74 14.33 41.75
N GLY A 81 15.67 14.97 42.91
CA GLY A 81 15.04 14.43 44.13
C GLY A 81 15.91 14.66 45.37
N LYS A 82 15.32 14.53 46.57
CA LYS A 82 16.01 14.72 47.85
C LYS A 82 16.77 16.06 47.97
N GLY A 83 16.23 17.12 47.38
CA GLY A 83 16.84 18.46 47.33
C GLY A 83 17.95 18.62 46.29
N THR A 84 18.23 17.59 45.48
CA THR A 84 19.36 17.59 44.53
C THR A 84 18.90 17.81 43.08
N LYS A 85 19.76 18.46 42.29
CA LYS A 85 19.62 18.63 40.84
C LYS A 85 20.97 18.36 40.19
N ARG A 86 21.03 17.39 39.27
CA ARG A 86 22.24 17.06 38.52
C ARG A 86 21.92 16.84 37.05
N SER A 87 22.66 17.49 36.17
CA SER A 87 22.67 17.16 34.74
C SER A 87 23.38 15.83 34.52
N ILE A 88 22.79 14.96 33.72
CA ILE A 88 23.32 13.62 33.48
C ILE A 88 23.31 13.27 32.00
N VAL A 89 23.91 12.13 31.68
CA VAL A 89 23.65 11.39 30.44
C VAL A 89 23.02 10.06 30.85
N LEU A 90 21.76 9.86 30.53
CA LEU A 90 20.93 8.76 31.00
C LEU A 90 21.54 7.41 30.64
N THR A 91 22.08 7.27 29.43
CA THR A 91 22.77 6.04 28.99
C THR A 91 24.01 5.70 29.83
N HIS A 92 24.71 6.71 30.36
CA HIS A 92 25.85 6.50 31.26
C HIS A 92 25.37 6.13 32.66
N GLU A 93 24.38 6.85 33.19
CA GLU A 93 23.82 6.56 34.52
C GLU A 93 23.20 5.15 34.59
N LEU A 94 22.52 4.68 33.54
CA LEU A 94 21.93 3.34 33.49
C LEU A 94 22.96 2.19 33.39
N ARG A 95 24.25 2.49 33.17
CA ARG A 95 25.34 1.50 33.14
C ARG A 95 26.12 1.43 34.45
N ARG A 96 25.84 2.35 35.38
CA ARG A 96 26.53 2.42 36.67
C ARG A 96 26.14 1.23 37.55
N GLN A 97 27.15 0.62 38.16
CA GLN A 97 27.01 -0.48 39.12
C GLN A 97 27.45 -0.07 40.53
N ASP A 98 27.89 1.18 40.69
CA ASP A 98 28.47 1.76 41.90
C ASP A 98 27.44 2.57 42.73
N LEU A 99 26.14 2.44 42.43
CA LEU A 99 25.08 3.20 43.10
C LEU A 99 24.52 2.43 44.30
N GLU A 100 24.41 3.11 45.44
CA GLU A 100 23.69 2.60 46.61
C GLU A 100 22.17 2.57 46.36
N GLU A 101 21.42 1.73 47.09
CA GLU A 101 19.99 1.50 46.84
C GLU A 101 19.14 2.79 46.88
N ASP A 102 19.52 3.74 47.73
CA ASP A 102 18.82 5.00 47.91
C ASP A 102 19.25 6.08 46.88
N GLU A 103 20.32 5.83 46.12
CA GLU A 103 20.79 6.66 45.00
C GLU A 103 20.20 6.25 43.65
N ILE A 104 19.56 5.07 43.57
CA ILE A 104 18.91 4.55 42.37
C ILE A 104 17.58 5.27 42.16
N PRO A 105 17.41 5.98 41.02
CA PRO A 105 16.14 6.62 40.71
C PRO A 105 15.02 5.60 40.53
N LYS A 106 13.82 5.91 41.04
CA LYS A 106 12.68 4.99 41.05
C LYS A 106 11.96 4.93 39.71
N PHE A 107 11.92 6.05 38.98
CA PHE A 107 11.25 6.15 37.68
C PHE A 107 11.86 7.23 36.80
N ILE A 108 11.52 7.16 35.52
CA ILE A 108 11.83 8.16 34.49
C ILE A 108 10.56 8.93 34.19
N PHE A 109 10.59 10.24 34.34
CA PHE A 109 9.57 11.14 33.81
C PHE A 109 9.95 11.58 32.40
N LEU A 110 9.03 11.39 31.45
CA LEU A 110 9.07 12.07 30.16
C LEU A 110 7.99 13.14 30.19
N ILE A 111 8.41 14.40 30.06
CA ILE A 111 7.51 15.53 30.23
C ILE A 111 7.69 16.48 29.05
N ASP A 112 6.58 16.74 28.36
CA ASP A 112 6.40 17.93 27.55
C ASP A 112 5.59 18.95 28.38
N PRO A 113 6.23 20.00 28.92
CA PRO A 113 5.62 20.95 29.83
C PRO A 113 4.48 21.75 29.19
N VAL A 114 4.57 22.04 27.89
CA VAL A 114 3.62 22.88 27.14
C VAL A 114 3.51 22.37 25.69
N ASP A 115 2.77 21.28 25.46
CA ASP A 115 2.44 20.89 24.08
C ASP A 115 1.53 21.95 23.47
N GLY A 116 1.87 22.39 22.26
CA GLY A 116 1.19 23.51 21.60
C GLY A 116 1.59 24.88 22.15
N THR A 117 2.86 25.12 22.52
CA THR A 117 3.39 26.44 22.93
C THR A 117 2.90 27.60 22.07
N ASN A 118 2.93 27.46 20.74
CA ASN A 118 2.49 28.51 19.81
C ASN A 118 0.98 28.78 19.92
N ASN A 119 0.19 27.75 20.22
CA ASN A 119 -1.24 27.90 20.51
C ASN A 119 -1.46 28.63 21.83
N ALA A 120 -0.69 28.31 22.88
CA ALA A 120 -0.75 29.02 24.16
C ALA A 120 -0.41 30.51 24.01
N ILE A 121 0.65 30.84 23.27
CA ILE A 121 1.07 32.22 22.99
C ILE A 121 -0.01 32.99 22.22
N LYS A 122 -0.68 32.33 21.28
CA LYS A 122 -1.72 32.94 20.42
C LYS A 122 -3.14 32.84 20.98
N GLU A 123 -3.30 32.36 22.20
CA GLU A 123 -4.60 32.17 22.84
C GLU A 123 -5.53 31.22 22.06
N ILE A 124 -4.96 30.29 21.29
CA ILE A 124 -5.70 29.21 20.64
C ILE A 124 -5.94 28.10 21.67
N PRO A 125 -7.18 27.65 21.92
CA PRO A 125 -7.51 26.73 23.02
C PRO A 125 -7.16 25.26 22.73
N ALA A 126 -5.94 25.00 22.27
CA ALA A 126 -5.40 23.69 21.92
C ALA A 126 -3.95 23.56 22.41
N PHE A 127 -3.76 23.56 23.72
CA PHE A 127 -2.47 23.35 24.38
C PHE A 127 -2.64 22.68 25.74
N GLY A 128 -1.58 22.08 26.25
CA GLY A 128 -1.65 21.29 27.48
C GLY A 128 -0.28 20.82 27.96
N ILE A 129 -0.29 19.83 28.84
CA ILE A 129 0.91 19.17 29.36
C ILE A 129 0.79 17.66 29.14
N SER A 130 1.91 17.01 28.83
CA SER A 130 2.06 15.56 28.72
C SER A 130 3.05 15.06 29.76
N VAL A 131 2.65 14.08 30.57
CA VAL A 131 3.52 13.45 31.57
C VAL A 131 3.41 11.94 31.43
N ALA A 132 4.51 11.28 31.07
CA ALA A 132 4.64 9.83 31.10
C ALA A 132 5.63 9.40 32.17
N VAL A 133 5.34 8.31 32.86
CA VAL A 133 6.21 7.72 33.88
C VAL A 133 6.58 6.30 33.49
N ALA A 134 7.87 6.02 33.38
CA ALA A 134 8.39 4.72 33.00
C ALA A 134 9.27 4.10 34.09
N ASN A 135 9.36 2.77 34.07
CA ASN A 135 10.33 2.04 34.90
C ASN A 135 11.76 2.39 34.50
N VAL A 136 12.66 2.41 35.48
CA VAL A 136 14.11 2.45 35.24
C VAL A 136 14.60 1.03 34.96
N CYS A 137 15.16 0.80 33.77
CA CYS A 137 15.75 -0.48 33.41
C CYS A 137 17.27 -0.42 33.56
N GLN A 138 17.83 -1.15 34.52
CA GLN A 138 19.29 -1.22 34.68
C GLN A 138 19.94 -1.89 33.46
N GLY A 139 21.03 -1.30 32.97
CA GLY A 139 21.81 -1.82 31.83
C GLY A 139 21.26 -1.51 30.43
N ARG A 140 20.06 -0.95 30.28
CA ARG A 140 19.49 -0.55 28.98
C ARG A 140 18.64 0.70 29.09
N LEU A 141 18.52 1.47 28.01
CA LEU A 141 17.49 2.51 27.94
C LEU A 141 16.09 1.87 28.06
N SER A 142 15.24 2.49 28.86
CA SER A 142 13.82 2.21 28.87
C SER A 142 13.21 2.60 27.51
N THR A 143 12.15 1.91 27.10
CA THR A 143 11.45 2.16 25.85
C THR A 143 10.00 2.57 26.11
N LEU A 144 9.28 2.93 25.05
CA LEU A 144 7.83 3.17 25.08
C LEU A 144 7.00 2.05 25.73
N ASN A 145 7.51 0.81 25.79
CA ASN A 145 6.82 -0.29 26.44
C ASN A 145 7.06 -0.35 27.96
N ASP A 146 8.06 0.36 28.47
CA ASP A 146 8.37 0.45 29.90
C ASP A 146 7.59 1.56 30.61
N VAL A 147 6.78 2.34 29.87
CA VAL A 147 5.84 3.35 30.41
C VAL A 147 4.73 2.64 31.19
N GLU A 148 4.49 3.08 32.42
CA GLU A 148 3.52 2.50 33.36
C GLU A 148 2.34 3.42 33.66
N LEU A 149 2.57 4.73 33.64
CA LEU A 149 1.57 5.77 33.89
C LEU A 149 1.64 6.84 32.81
N GLY A 150 0.50 7.37 32.40
CA GLY A 150 0.38 8.45 31.42
C GLY A 150 -0.69 9.44 31.82
N PHE A 151 -0.37 10.73 31.76
CA PHE A 151 -1.26 11.82 32.13
C PHE A 151 -1.19 12.92 31.09
N ILE A 152 -2.35 13.40 30.64
CA ILE A 152 -2.47 14.51 29.70
C ILE A 152 -3.52 15.48 30.22
N SER A 153 -3.17 16.76 30.33
CA SER A 153 -4.13 17.81 30.73
C SER A 153 -4.22 18.89 29.68
N SER A 154 -5.43 19.14 29.18
CA SER A 154 -5.72 20.31 28.36
C SER A 154 -6.03 21.50 29.27
N PHE A 155 -5.16 22.51 29.24
CA PHE A 155 -5.33 23.69 30.08
C PHE A 155 -6.45 24.62 29.61
N ALA A 156 -6.89 24.49 28.37
CA ALA A 156 -7.95 25.32 27.80
C ALA A 156 -9.36 24.89 28.22
N ASN A 157 -9.63 23.58 28.26
CA ASN A 157 -10.98 23.04 28.50
C ASN A 157 -11.10 22.18 29.76
N GLY A 158 -9.99 21.92 30.47
CA GLY A 158 -9.99 21.13 31.70
C GLY A 158 -10.17 19.62 31.49
N ASN A 159 -10.06 19.12 30.25
CA ASN A 159 -9.98 17.68 30.02
C ASN A 159 -8.66 17.14 30.60
N PHE A 160 -8.78 16.15 31.47
CA PHE A 160 -7.68 15.43 32.08
C PHE A 160 -7.79 13.94 31.76
N PHE A 161 -6.84 13.44 30.98
CA PHE A 161 -6.68 12.03 30.67
C PHE A 161 -5.64 11.40 31.58
N GLU A 162 -5.93 10.19 32.04
CA GLU A 162 -5.00 9.38 32.82
C GLU A 162 -5.12 7.91 32.42
N ALA A 163 -3.99 7.20 32.44
CA ALA A 163 -3.96 5.78 32.17
C ALA A 163 -2.90 5.10 33.05
N GLU A 164 -3.23 3.90 33.53
CA GLU A 164 -2.28 3.00 34.16
C GLU A 164 -2.23 1.70 33.35
N LYS A 165 -1.02 1.24 33.07
CA LYS A 165 -0.81 0.04 32.26
C LYS A 165 -1.54 -1.19 32.83
N GLY A 166 -2.40 -1.78 32.02
CA GLY A 166 -3.23 -2.94 32.33
C GLY A 166 -4.45 -2.63 33.22
N LYS A 167 -4.80 -1.35 33.41
CA LYS A 167 -5.93 -0.94 34.26
C LYS A 167 -7.00 -0.16 33.51
N GLY A 168 -6.70 0.37 32.33
CA GLY A 168 -7.61 1.22 31.56
C GLY A 168 -7.19 2.69 31.53
N CYS A 169 -8.07 3.49 30.94
CA CYS A 169 -7.89 4.91 30.66
C CYS A 169 -9.14 5.70 31.08
N TRP A 170 -8.94 6.87 31.69
CA TRP A 170 -10.00 7.73 32.20
C TRP A 170 -9.86 9.16 31.70
N LEU A 171 -11.00 9.81 31.49
CA LEU A 171 -11.15 11.23 31.20
C LEU A 171 -11.98 11.84 32.32
N ASN A 172 -11.39 12.71 33.13
CA ASN A 172 -12.06 13.35 34.27
C ASN A 172 -12.78 12.32 35.17
N ASN A 173 -12.09 11.25 35.56
CA ASN A 173 -12.59 10.13 36.35
C ASN A 173 -13.66 9.24 35.69
N LYS A 174 -13.93 9.41 34.39
CA LYS A 174 -14.84 8.54 33.63
C LYS A 174 -14.05 7.67 32.68
N GLU A 175 -14.38 6.38 32.63
CA GLU A 175 -13.74 5.45 31.69
C GLU A 175 -13.91 5.94 30.25
N VAL A 176 -12.84 5.85 29.49
CA VAL A 176 -12.76 6.28 28.11
C VAL A 176 -13.09 5.11 27.19
N LYS A 177 -13.92 5.37 26.16
CA LYS A 177 -14.16 4.42 25.09
C LYS A 177 -13.95 5.09 23.74
N PRO A 178 -13.26 4.41 22.80
CA PRO A 178 -13.09 4.91 21.46
C PRO A 178 -14.40 4.88 20.68
N SER A 179 -14.40 5.58 19.55
CA SER A 179 -15.49 5.54 18.57
C SER A 179 -15.58 4.17 17.88
N ASP A 180 -16.77 3.77 17.44
CA ASP A 180 -17.02 2.52 16.71
C ASP A 180 -16.92 2.68 15.17
N ILE A 181 -16.46 3.83 14.66
CA ILE A 181 -16.31 4.06 13.22
C ILE A 181 -15.27 3.10 12.62
N ILE A 182 -15.66 2.38 11.57
CA ILE A 182 -14.80 1.41 10.88
C ILE A 182 -14.46 1.82 9.44
N ASN A 183 -15.22 2.73 8.84
CA ASN A 183 -15.03 3.15 7.45
C ASN A 183 -14.21 4.44 7.39
N ILE A 184 -13.19 4.48 6.52
CA ILE A 184 -12.41 5.69 6.27
C ILE A 184 -13.29 6.86 5.80
N SER A 185 -14.30 6.60 4.96
CA SER A 185 -15.25 7.61 4.46
C SER A 185 -16.05 8.32 5.54
N ASP A 186 -16.18 7.73 6.73
CA ASP A 186 -16.93 8.28 7.84
C ASP A 186 -16.02 8.95 8.89
N MET A 187 -14.71 8.75 8.78
CA MET A 187 -13.75 9.10 9.84
C MET A 187 -13.48 10.61 9.95
N THR A 188 -13.29 11.06 11.18
CA THR A 188 -12.66 12.34 11.53
C THR A 188 -11.17 12.11 11.76
N LEU A 189 -10.35 12.64 10.86
CA LEU A 189 -8.90 12.50 10.88
C LEU A 189 -8.22 13.70 11.54
N GLY A 190 -7.41 13.45 12.56
CA GLY A 190 -6.40 14.39 13.05
C GLY A 190 -5.05 14.17 12.37
N GLY A 191 -4.15 15.14 12.47
CA GLY A 191 -2.77 14.88 12.08
C GLY A 191 -2.03 15.96 11.33
N PHE A 192 -0.79 15.62 11.02
CA PHE A 192 0.15 16.49 10.34
C PHE A 192 0.87 15.73 9.23
N THR A 193 0.86 16.31 8.04
CA THR A 193 1.43 15.72 6.84
C THR A 193 2.63 16.56 6.38
N LYS A 194 3.57 15.95 5.67
CA LYS A 194 4.59 16.70 4.93
C LYS A 194 3.98 17.09 3.58
N SER A 195 4.21 18.31 3.11
CA SER A 195 3.78 18.74 1.79
C SER A 195 4.36 17.81 0.71
N GLY A 196 3.52 17.36 -0.23
CA GLY A 196 3.95 16.54 -1.36
C GLY A 196 3.90 15.02 -1.18
N THR A 197 3.46 14.49 -0.03
CA THR A 197 3.23 13.03 0.10
C THR A 197 1.87 12.64 -0.49
N SER A 198 1.87 11.97 -1.65
CA SER A 198 0.65 11.51 -2.34
C SER A 198 -0.20 10.56 -1.48
N GLN A 199 0.43 9.73 -0.66
CA GLN A 199 -0.27 8.78 0.21
C GLN A 199 -1.07 9.48 1.32
N ALA A 200 -0.54 10.59 1.84
CA ALA A 200 -1.26 11.39 2.82
C ALA A 200 -2.48 12.08 2.22
N SER A 201 -2.39 12.52 0.95
CA SER A 201 -3.52 13.07 0.21
C SER A 201 -4.65 12.05 0.13
N LYS A 202 -4.35 10.81 -0.28
CA LYS A 202 -5.37 9.74 -0.38
C LYS A 202 -6.15 9.54 0.93
N LEU A 203 -5.46 9.55 2.08
CA LEU A 203 -6.15 9.43 3.37
C LEU A 203 -7.05 10.62 3.68
N VAL A 204 -6.60 11.83 3.36
CA VAL A 204 -7.37 13.06 3.56
C VAL A 204 -8.57 13.10 2.61
N ASP A 205 -8.38 12.70 1.36
CA ASP A 205 -9.40 12.68 0.31
C ASP A 205 -10.52 11.67 0.60
N ASN A 206 -10.19 10.57 1.29
CA ASN A 206 -11.16 9.57 1.72
C ASN A 206 -11.72 9.82 3.12
N ALA A 207 -11.15 10.73 3.93
CA ALA A 207 -11.71 11.04 5.24
C ALA A 207 -12.96 11.91 5.11
N ARG A 208 -13.97 11.70 5.97
CA ARG A 208 -15.13 12.60 6.02
C ARG A 208 -14.73 14.05 6.28
N ARG A 209 -13.75 14.24 7.16
CA ARG A 209 -13.19 15.54 7.52
C ARG A 209 -11.81 15.37 8.16
N MET A 210 -10.96 16.37 7.96
CA MET A 210 -9.69 16.51 8.66
C MET A 210 -9.72 17.72 9.59
N ARG A 211 -9.08 17.62 10.76
CA ARG A 211 -8.91 18.72 11.72
C ARG A 211 -7.48 18.73 12.24
N VAL A 212 -6.81 19.88 12.18
CA VAL A 212 -5.44 20.07 12.68
C VAL A 212 -5.47 21.14 13.76
N LEU A 213 -5.19 20.75 15.00
CA LEU A 213 -5.24 21.64 16.17
C LEU A 213 -3.86 22.18 16.55
N GLY A 214 -2.78 21.55 16.09
CA GLY A 214 -1.42 22.02 16.41
C GLY A 214 -0.86 21.45 17.72
N SER A 215 -1.46 20.37 18.24
CA SER A 215 -1.03 19.68 19.47
C SER A 215 -1.16 18.16 19.26
N VAL A 216 -0.03 17.47 19.15
CA VAL A 216 -0.01 16.01 18.91
C VAL A 216 -0.62 15.28 20.10
N VAL A 217 -0.34 15.75 21.31
CA VAL A 217 -0.77 15.14 22.57
C VAL A 217 -2.30 15.18 22.71
N LEU A 218 -2.91 16.35 22.45
CA LEU A 218 -4.36 16.50 22.55
C LEU A 218 -5.11 15.77 21.43
N GLU A 219 -4.60 15.78 20.20
CA GLU A 219 -5.23 15.09 19.08
C GLU A 219 -5.21 13.56 19.26
N LEU A 220 -4.10 12.98 19.76
CA LEU A 220 -4.06 11.55 20.12
C LEU A 220 -5.03 11.22 21.26
N SER A 221 -5.16 12.09 22.26
CA SER A 221 -6.14 11.92 23.34
C SER A 221 -7.59 11.98 22.85
N TYR A 222 -7.85 12.74 21.78
CA TYR A 222 -9.16 12.76 21.13
C TYR A 222 -9.48 11.47 20.38
N VAL A 223 -8.48 10.77 19.85
CA VAL A 223 -8.68 9.41 19.33
C VAL A 223 -9.08 8.45 20.45
N ALA A 224 -8.40 8.50 21.60
CA ALA A 224 -8.75 7.67 22.75
C ALA A 224 -10.21 7.88 23.19
N SER A 225 -10.64 9.14 23.28
CA SER A 225 -12.03 9.50 23.65
C SER A 225 -13.09 9.38 22.56
N GLY A 226 -12.73 8.89 21.36
CA GLY A 226 -13.65 8.80 20.23
C GLY A 226 -14.14 10.14 19.69
N ARG A 227 -13.50 11.26 20.07
CA ARG A 227 -13.77 12.58 19.49
C ARG A 227 -13.18 12.68 18.09
N TYR A 228 -12.01 12.08 17.90
CA TYR A 228 -11.42 11.77 16.60
C TYR A 228 -11.48 10.26 16.40
N ASP A 229 -11.53 9.82 15.15
CA ASP A 229 -11.54 8.40 14.81
C ASP A 229 -10.13 7.90 14.51
N ALA A 230 -9.29 8.79 13.98
CA ALA A 230 -7.92 8.49 13.57
C ALA A 230 -6.98 9.70 13.74
N PHE A 231 -5.69 9.41 13.83
CA PHE A 231 -4.61 10.41 13.85
C PHE A 231 -3.40 9.94 13.04
N LEU A 232 -2.74 10.87 12.34
CA LEU A 232 -1.57 10.60 11.53
C LEU A 232 -0.50 11.71 11.68
N ASP A 233 0.73 11.38 12.05
CA ASP A 233 1.86 12.32 11.93
C ASP A 233 3.01 11.73 11.10
N LEU A 234 3.11 12.17 9.85
CA LEU A 234 4.15 11.76 8.89
C LEU A 234 5.42 12.62 8.97
N ARG A 235 5.43 13.68 9.78
CA ARG A 235 6.62 14.52 9.95
C ARG A 235 7.67 13.82 10.82
N GLY A 236 7.19 12.96 11.72
CA GLY A 236 7.96 12.30 12.77
C GLY A 236 7.84 13.10 14.07
N SER A 237 6.99 12.66 14.99
CA SER A 237 6.82 13.30 16.31
C SER A 237 7.86 12.77 17.30
N ARG A 238 8.18 13.58 18.32
CA ARG A 238 9.17 13.20 19.32
C ARG A 238 8.58 12.15 20.26
N ILE A 239 9.43 11.29 20.82
CA ILE A 239 8.97 10.27 21.77
C ILE A 239 8.34 10.87 23.03
N ILE A 240 8.77 12.06 23.44
CA ILE A 240 8.23 12.79 24.60
C ILE A 240 6.74 13.11 24.39
N ASP A 241 6.36 13.60 23.21
CA ASP A 241 4.98 13.93 22.83
C ASP A 241 4.09 12.67 22.77
N ILE A 242 4.68 11.52 22.44
CA ILE A 242 3.95 10.28 22.18
C ILE A 242 3.83 9.39 23.43
N ALA A 243 4.78 9.44 24.37
CA ALA A 243 4.91 8.45 25.44
C ALA A 243 3.63 8.28 26.29
N ALA A 244 3.05 9.39 26.76
CA ALA A 244 1.81 9.35 27.54
C ALA A 244 0.62 8.96 26.65
N SER A 245 0.55 9.58 25.46
CA SER A 245 -0.50 9.38 24.46
C SER A 245 -0.63 7.93 24.00
N LYS A 246 0.50 7.23 23.81
CA LYS A 246 0.53 5.81 23.44
C LYS A 246 -0.15 4.96 24.49
N LEU A 247 0.23 5.13 25.77
CA LEU A 247 -0.35 4.35 26.86
C LEU A 247 -1.86 4.65 26.98
N ILE A 248 -2.24 5.92 26.92
CA ILE A 248 -3.65 6.37 26.94
C ILE A 248 -4.47 5.72 25.82
N LEU A 249 -3.91 5.62 24.61
CA LEU A 249 -4.56 4.96 23.47
C LEU A 249 -4.67 3.45 23.66
N GLU A 250 -3.58 2.78 24.03
CA GLU A 250 -3.56 1.32 24.22
C GLU A 250 -4.53 0.88 25.33
N GLU A 251 -4.57 1.61 26.45
CA GLU A 251 -5.48 1.34 27.57
C GLU A 251 -6.95 1.69 27.26
N ALA A 252 -7.19 2.61 26.32
CA ALA A 252 -8.54 2.86 25.78
C ALA A 252 -8.98 1.78 24.76
N GLY A 253 -8.09 0.87 24.35
CA GLY A 253 -8.38 -0.14 23.32
C GLY A 253 -8.15 0.31 21.87
N CYS A 254 -7.53 1.49 21.68
CA CYS A 254 -7.12 1.97 20.36
C CYS A 254 -5.86 1.26 19.87
N ILE A 255 -5.54 1.45 18.59
CA ILE A 255 -4.31 0.95 17.96
C ILE A 255 -3.40 2.13 17.64
N ILE A 256 -2.12 2.01 17.95
CA ILE A 256 -1.07 2.98 17.60
C ILE A 256 0.18 2.24 17.10
N THR A 257 0.68 2.62 15.92
CA THR A 257 1.81 1.98 15.25
C THR A 257 2.64 2.99 14.45
N ASN A 258 3.72 2.52 13.82
CA ASN A 258 4.39 3.27 12.76
C ASN A 258 3.64 3.13 11.42
N LYS A 259 4.09 3.83 10.37
CA LYS A 259 3.45 3.76 9.04
C LYS A 259 3.40 2.36 8.40
N TYR A 260 4.15 1.39 8.91
CA TYR A 260 4.16 0.00 8.44
C TYR A 260 3.30 -0.93 9.30
N GLY A 261 2.52 -0.39 10.25
CA GLY A 261 1.70 -1.19 11.15
C GLY A 261 2.47 -1.88 12.29
N GLN A 262 3.74 -1.52 12.50
CA GLN A 262 4.57 -2.13 13.55
C GLN A 262 4.42 -1.36 14.86
N LYS A 263 4.38 -2.10 15.98
CA LYS A 263 4.28 -1.50 17.32
C LYS A 263 5.43 -0.53 17.59
N LEU A 264 5.11 0.59 18.23
CA LEU A 264 6.09 1.56 18.68
C LEU A 264 6.82 1.05 19.93
N ASN A 265 8.14 0.91 19.86
CA ASN A 265 9.00 0.48 20.97
C ASN A 265 10.30 1.28 21.04
N ASN A 266 10.25 2.53 20.59
CA ASN A 266 11.39 3.41 20.53
C ASN A 266 11.99 3.67 21.93
N PRO A 267 13.32 3.89 22.04
CA PRO A 267 13.96 4.29 23.29
C PRO A 267 13.44 5.63 23.81
N LEU A 268 13.34 5.78 25.14
CA LEU A 268 12.96 7.02 25.81
C LEU A 268 14.14 8.00 25.78
N SER A 269 14.25 8.76 24.69
CA SER A 269 15.36 9.68 24.39
C SER A 269 14.85 10.97 23.75
N ILE A 270 15.52 12.09 24.04
CA ILE A 270 15.21 13.41 23.45
C ILE A 270 15.51 13.48 21.94
N TYR A 271 16.37 12.59 21.43
CA TYR A 271 16.77 12.59 20.01
C TYR A 271 15.90 11.70 19.14
N GLU A 272 15.03 10.90 19.76
CA GLU A 272 14.26 9.88 19.07
C GLU A 272 12.95 10.47 18.53
N LYS A 273 12.66 10.16 17.26
CA LYS A 273 11.42 10.55 16.58
C LYS A 273 10.82 9.36 15.87
N THR A 274 9.49 9.33 15.77
CA THR A 274 8.79 8.27 15.04
C THR A 274 7.58 8.80 14.30
N ILE A 275 7.27 8.15 13.18
CA ILE A 275 6.01 8.37 12.46
C ILE A 275 4.92 7.64 13.24
N VAL A 276 3.79 8.31 13.44
CA VAL A 276 2.67 7.78 14.22
C VAL A 276 1.44 7.65 13.36
N VAL A 277 0.82 6.47 13.41
CA VAL A 277 -0.51 6.21 12.90
C VAL A 277 -1.32 5.65 14.07
N ALA A 278 -2.45 6.27 14.38
CA ALA A 278 -3.36 5.81 15.42
C ALA A 278 -4.80 5.78 14.91
N ALA A 279 -5.56 4.79 15.36
CA ALA A 279 -7.00 4.72 15.11
C ALA A 279 -7.74 4.08 16.28
N ASN A 280 -9.03 4.40 16.36
CA ASN A 280 -9.98 3.90 17.35
C ASN A 280 -10.05 2.35 17.43
N ASN A 281 -9.90 1.65 16.30
CA ASN A 281 -9.96 0.20 16.23
C ASN A 281 -9.05 -0.38 15.14
N LYS A 282 -8.86 -1.70 15.18
CA LYS A 282 -7.96 -2.44 14.27
C LYS A 282 -8.40 -2.40 12.81
N ILE A 283 -9.71 -2.33 12.54
CA ILE A 283 -10.25 -2.32 11.16
C ILE A 283 -9.89 -1.00 10.49
N LEU A 284 -10.23 0.13 11.12
CA LEU A 284 -9.90 1.46 10.60
C LEU A 284 -8.38 1.63 10.49
N HIS A 285 -7.64 1.20 11.52
CA HIS A 285 -6.17 1.23 11.49
C HIS A 285 -5.59 0.47 10.29
N LYS A 286 -6.09 -0.74 10.00
CA LYS A 286 -5.61 -1.53 8.85
C LYS A 286 -5.84 -0.80 7.54
N GLN A 287 -7.05 -0.27 7.32
CA GLN A 287 -7.36 0.52 6.12
C GLN A 287 -6.41 1.72 5.97
N MET A 288 -6.06 2.39 7.08
CA MET A 288 -5.11 3.50 7.04
C MET A 288 -3.70 3.08 6.62
N ILE A 289 -3.19 1.98 7.18
CA ILE A 289 -1.88 1.42 6.84
C ILE A 289 -1.85 0.96 5.38
N ASP A 290 -2.95 0.40 4.91
CA ASP A 290 -3.11 -0.05 3.53
C ASP A 290 -2.98 1.13 2.55
N ILE A 291 -3.72 2.23 2.78
CA ILE A 291 -3.60 3.47 1.99
C ILE A 291 -2.20 4.09 2.08
N LEU A 292 -1.59 4.13 3.26
CA LEU A 292 -0.27 4.74 3.47
C LEU A 292 0.87 4.01 2.77
N ASN A 293 0.76 2.70 2.60
CA ASN A 293 1.78 1.88 1.96
C ASN A 293 1.49 1.61 0.49
N ASP A 294 0.48 2.27 -0.09
CA ASP A 294 -0.03 1.96 -1.43
C ASP A 294 -0.39 0.47 -1.61
N ASN A 295 -0.65 -0.23 -0.50
CA ASN A 295 -1.32 -1.52 -0.47
C ASN A 295 -2.80 -1.21 -0.67
N GLN A 296 -3.22 -0.94 -1.90
CA GLN A 296 -4.64 -0.88 -2.24
C GLN A 296 -5.25 -2.24 -1.92
N THR A 297 -5.72 -2.43 -0.69
CA THR A 297 -6.74 -3.42 -0.39
C THR A 297 -8.06 -2.80 -0.84
N ASP A 298 -8.22 -2.68 -2.16
CA ASP A 298 -9.54 -2.39 -2.70
C ASP A 298 -10.43 -3.51 -2.17
N PHE A 299 -11.48 -3.12 -1.45
CA PHE A 299 -12.52 -4.08 -1.12
C PHE A 299 -13.06 -4.61 -2.45
N ILE A 300 -12.76 -5.87 -2.75
CA ILE A 300 -13.25 -6.52 -3.96
C ILE A 300 -14.70 -6.92 -3.67
N GLY A 301 -15.66 -6.12 -4.14
CA GLY A 301 -17.09 -6.35 -4.01
C GLY A 301 -17.65 -7.15 -5.18
N LYS A 302 -17.35 -6.72 -6.42
CA LYS A 302 -17.79 -7.37 -7.66
C LYS A 302 -16.62 -7.88 -8.48
N VAL A 303 -16.74 -9.11 -9.00
CA VAL A 303 -15.70 -9.81 -9.76
C VAL A 303 -16.21 -10.22 -11.14
N GLY A 304 -15.48 -9.82 -12.19
CA GLY A 304 -15.71 -10.32 -13.55
C GLY A 304 -15.03 -11.66 -13.77
N VAL A 305 -15.69 -12.62 -14.42
CA VAL A 305 -15.08 -13.93 -14.77
C VAL A 305 -15.11 -14.15 -16.28
N ILE A 306 -13.92 -14.37 -16.84
CA ILE A 306 -13.71 -14.65 -18.26
C ILE A 306 -12.93 -15.96 -18.37
N SER A 307 -13.32 -16.83 -19.29
CA SER A 307 -12.66 -18.13 -19.46
C SER A 307 -12.44 -18.46 -20.93
N ARG A 308 -11.49 -19.36 -21.16
CA ARG A 308 -11.27 -20.02 -22.44
C ARG A 308 -12.44 -20.97 -22.72
N ILE A 309 -13.17 -20.73 -23.81
CA ILE A 309 -14.46 -21.40 -24.11
C ILE A 309 -14.35 -22.59 -25.07
N ASP A 310 -13.19 -22.84 -25.68
CA ASP A 310 -12.93 -23.97 -26.59
C ASP A 310 -12.46 -25.23 -25.84
N GLN A 311 -12.31 -25.17 -24.51
CA GLN A 311 -11.87 -26.29 -23.70
C GLN A 311 -12.81 -26.50 -22.51
N THR A 312 -13.18 -27.76 -22.25
CA THR A 312 -14.10 -28.13 -21.17
C THR A 312 -13.53 -27.83 -19.79
N ARG A 313 -12.24 -28.10 -19.56
CA ARG A 313 -11.57 -27.90 -18.26
C ARG A 313 -11.69 -26.45 -17.73
N PRO A 314 -11.28 -25.40 -18.47
CA PRO A 314 -11.46 -24.01 -18.03
C PRO A 314 -12.92 -23.61 -17.78
N ILE A 315 -13.87 -24.19 -18.54
CA ILE A 315 -15.30 -23.91 -18.35
C ILE A 315 -15.77 -24.49 -17.02
N ILE A 316 -15.52 -25.78 -16.74
CA ILE A 316 -15.92 -26.41 -15.47
C ILE A 316 -15.25 -25.72 -14.28
N PHE A 317 -13.95 -25.42 -14.39
CA PHE A 317 -13.23 -24.76 -13.30
C PHE A 317 -13.77 -23.35 -13.02
N SER A 318 -14.23 -22.64 -14.06
CA SER A 318 -14.87 -21.34 -13.86
C SER A 318 -16.15 -21.44 -13.01
N ALA A 319 -16.94 -22.52 -13.14
CA ALA A 319 -18.11 -22.74 -12.29
C ALA A 319 -17.73 -22.82 -10.80
N LYS A 320 -16.64 -23.54 -10.49
CA LYS A 320 -16.12 -23.64 -9.12
C LYS A 320 -15.65 -22.29 -8.56
N ILE A 321 -14.97 -21.48 -9.39
CA ILE A 321 -14.55 -20.13 -8.98
C ILE A 321 -15.77 -19.23 -8.74
N ILE A 322 -16.77 -19.25 -9.64
CA ILE A 322 -17.99 -18.46 -9.50
C ILE A 322 -18.70 -18.82 -8.19
N ASP A 323 -18.89 -20.11 -7.92
CA ASP A 323 -19.49 -20.60 -6.66
C ASP A 323 -18.71 -20.15 -5.42
N TYR A 324 -17.38 -20.27 -5.45
CA TYR A 324 -16.51 -19.83 -4.37
C TYR A 324 -16.62 -18.32 -4.12
N LEU A 325 -16.64 -17.49 -5.16
CA LEU A 325 -16.78 -16.03 -5.05
C LEU A 325 -18.14 -15.65 -4.46
N LEU A 326 -19.23 -16.25 -4.94
CA LEU A 326 -20.58 -16.02 -4.42
C LEU A 326 -20.69 -16.43 -2.95
N THR A 327 -20.14 -17.60 -2.58
CA THR A 327 -20.14 -18.11 -1.20
C THR A 327 -19.34 -17.21 -0.25
N ASN A 328 -18.30 -16.53 -0.76
CA ASN A 328 -17.52 -15.54 -0.02
C ASN A 328 -18.12 -14.11 -0.09
N GLY A 329 -19.40 -13.99 -0.46
CA GLY A 329 -20.17 -12.74 -0.39
C GLY A 329 -19.81 -11.73 -1.47
N ARG A 330 -19.32 -12.18 -2.64
CA ARG A 330 -18.95 -11.31 -3.76
C ARG A 330 -20.02 -11.33 -4.84
N GLU A 331 -20.27 -10.18 -5.44
CA GLU A 331 -21.03 -10.10 -6.68
C GLU A 331 -20.18 -10.64 -7.84
N VAL A 332 -20.81 -11.31 -8.80
CA VAL A 332 -20.10 -11.90 -9.95
C VAL A 332 -20.80 -11.51 -11.25
N CYS A 333 -20.03 -11.04 -12.23
CA CYS A 333 -20.47 -10.98 -13.62
C CYS A 333 -19.60 -11.88 -14.49
N ILE A 334 -20.16 -12.45 -15.54
CA ILE A 334 -19.48 -13.44 -16.39
C ILE A 334 -19.65 -13.11 -17.87
N GLU A 335 -18.64 -13.41 -18.69
CA GLU A 335 -18.73 -13.17 -20.13
C GLU A 335 -19.90 -13.96 -20.74
N ASN A 336 -20.73 -13.32 -21.57
CA ASN A 336 -21.88 -13.93 -22.24
C ASN A 336 -21.61 -15.32 -22.86
N ARG A 337 -20.46 -15.50 -23.53
CA ARG A 337 -20.09 -16.78 -24.14
C ARG A 337 -19.82 -17.86 -23.09
N LEU A 338 -19.23 -17.49 -21.96
CA LEU A 338 -19.01 -18.39 -20.83
C LEU A 338 -20.33 -18.77 -20.17
N ALA A 339 -21.22 -17.80 -19.92
CA ALA A 339 -22.57 -18.03 -19.38
C ALA A 339 -23.35 -19.06 -20.20
N HIS A 340 -23.33 -18.91 -21.52
CA HIS A 340 -23.98 -19.84 -22.45
C HIS A 340 -23.40 -21.25 -22.32
N LYS A 341 -22.07 -21.38 -22.31
CA LYS A 341 -21.41 -22.69 -22.21
C LYS A 341 -21.64 -23.38 -20.87
N LEU A 342 -21.64 -22.63 -19.77
CA LEU A 342 -21.98 -23.15 -18.45
C LEU A 342 -23.43 -23.62 -18.36
N THR A 343 -24.35 -22.88 -18.98
CA THR A 343 -25.76 -23.27 -19.03
C THR A 343 -25.98 -24.51 -19.89
N GLU A 344 -25.30 -24.61 -21.04
CA GLU A 344 -25.33 -25.80 -21.90
C GLU A 344 -24.80 -27.04 -21.17
N LEU A 345 -23.71 -26.89 -20.39
CA LEU A 345 -23.19 -27.98 -19.56
C LEU A 345 -24.15 -28.37 -18.44
N LYS A 346 -24.82 -27.40 -17.79
CA LYS A 346 -25.82 -27.64 -16.75
C LYS A 346 -26.99 -28.49 -17.25
N GLU A 347 -27.42 -28.27 -18.49
CA GLU A 347 -28.54 -29.00 -19.11
C GLU A 347 -28.12 -30.37 -19.70
N ASN A 348 -26.82 -30.67 -19.72
CA ASN A 348 -26.31 -31.91 -20.30
C ASN A 348 -26.51 -33.11 -19.35
N PRO A 349 -27.22 -34.19 -19.77
CA PRO A 349 -27.45 -35.37 -18.93
C PRO A 349 -26.16 -36.13 -18.57
N GLU A 350 -25.07 -35.94 -19.31
CA GLU A 350 -23.76 -36.53 -19.03
C GLU A 350 -22.83 -35.63 -18.19
N LEU A 351 -23.32 -34.53 -17.61
CA LEU A 351 -22.47 -33.56 -16.86
C LEU A 351 -21.54 -34.23 -15.85
N ASN A 352 -22.04 -35.13 -15.01
CA ASN A 352 -21.23 -35.83 -14.01
C ASN A 352 -20.11 -36.66 -14.65
N LYS A 353 -20.39 -37.33 -15.77
CA LYS A 353 -19.39 -38.09 -16.53
C LYS A 353 -18.34 -37.17 -17.15
N ILE A 354 -18.74 -35.99 -17.62
CA ILE A 354 -17.81 -34.98 -18.15
C ILE A 354 -16.88 -34.46 -17.05
N ILE A 355 -17.42 -34.18 -15.85
CA ILE A 355 -16.63 -33.75 -14.69
C ILE A 355 -15.63 -34.85 -14.29
N GLU A 356 -16.08 -36.10 -14.17
CA GLU A 356 -15.21 -37.22 -13.81
C GLU A 356 -14.11 -37.47 -14.86
N ASN A 357 -14.44 -37.43 -16.16
CA ASN A 357 -13.43 -37.51 -17.22
C ASN A 357 -12.42 -36.36 -17.11
N THR A 358 -12.88 -35.14 -16.80
CA THR A 358 -12.00 -33.98 -16.60
C THR A 358 -11.06 -34.16 -15.41
N LYS A 359 -11.52 -34.79 -14.31
CA LYS A 359 -10.65 -35.12 -13.17
C LYS A 359 -9.57 -36.14 -13.54
N VAL A 360 -9.93 -37.14 -14.36
CA VAL A 360 -8.98 -38.17 -14.84
C VAL A 360 -7.91 -37.56 -15.75
N ASP A 361 -8.33 -36.70 -16.69
CA ASP A 361 -7.42 -36.06 -17.64
C ASP A 361 -6.48 -35.04 -16.98
N TYR A 362 -6.88 -34.48 -15.82
CA TYR A 362 -6.17 -33.39 -15.13
C TYR A 362 -6.07 -33.63 -13.61
N PRO A 363 -5.24 -34.59 -13.17
CA PRO A 363 -5.15 -34.99 -11.77
C PRO A 363 -4.70 -33.84 -10.84
N GLU A 364 -3.99 -32.84 -11.34
CA GLU A 364 -3.50 -31.69 -10.56
C GLU A 364 -4.61 -30.80 -9.99
N ILE A 365 -5.80 -30.80 -10.61
CA ILE A 365 -6.98 -30.04 -10.17
C ILE A 365 -8.16 -30.94 -9.77
N ALA A 366 -8.01 -32.26 -9.80
CA ALA A 366 -9.11 -33.19 -9.58
C ALA A 366 -9.86 -32.92 -8.26
N HIS A 367 -9.10 -32.74 -7.17
CA HIS A 367 -9.63 -32.42 -5.84
C HIS A 367 -10.36 -31.06 -5.77
N LEU A 368 -10.00 -30.10 -6.63
CA LEU A 368 -10.67 -28.80 -6.70
C LEU A 368 -12.01 -28.88 -7.45
N LEU A 369 -12.18 -29.91 -8.27
CA LEU A 369 -13.40 -30.21 -9.00
C LEU A 369 -14.35 -31.13 -8.21
N ASP A 370 -14.06 -31.39 -6.95
CA ASP A 370 -15.03 -32.02 -6.05
C ASP A 370 -16.15 -31.02 -5.72
N ASP A 371 -17.40 -31.48 -5.73
CA ASP A 371 -18.59 -30.68 -5.44
C ASP A 371 -18.70 -29.39 -6.27
N VAL A 372 -18.49 -29.47 -7.59
CA VAL A 372 -18.73 -28.31 -8.47
C VAL A 372 -20.22 -28.00 -8.51
N ASN A 373 -20.58 -26.79 -8.11
CA ASN A 373 -21.96 -26.35 -8.07
C ASN A 373 -22.42 -25.78 -9.42
N PHE A 374 -23.31 -26.50 -10.11
CA PHE A 374 -24.02 -26.01 -11.31
C PHE A 374 -25.43 -25.48 -11.00
N ASN A 375 -25.88 -25.47 -9.73
CA ASN A 375 -27.17 -24.92 -9.33
C ASN A 375 -27.18 -23.38 -9.24
N ILE A 376 -26.38 -22.73 -10.08
CA ILE A 376 -26.30 -21.27 -10.25
C ILE A 376 -27.05 -20.91 -11.53
N ASP A 377 -27.73 -19.76 -11.52
CA ASP A 377 -28.34 -19.21 -12.74
C ASP A 377 -27.31 -18.35 -13.49
N PHE A 378 -26.46 -19.00 -14.28
CA PHE A 378 -25.40 -18.33 -15.04
C PHE A 378 -25.94 -17.31 -16.05
N LYS A 379 -27.20 -17.43 -16.51
CA LYS A 379 -27.81 -16.46 -17.42
C LYS A 379 -28.02 -15.10 -16.75
N GLN A 380 -28.30 -15.07 -15.44
CA GLN A 380 -28.47 -13.82 -14.69
C GLN A 380 -27.16 -13.08 -14.42
N LEU A 381 -26.02 -13.79 -14.44
CA LEU A 381 -24.69 -13.21 -14.23
C LEU A 381 -24.07 -12.70 -15.54
N ALA A 382 -24.70 -12.95 -16.69
CA ALA A 382 -24.13 -12.72 -18.00
C ALA A 382 -24.08 -11.23 -18.38
N GLU A 383 -22.87 -10.73 -18.65
CA GLU A 383 -22.63 -9.36 -19.12
C GLU A 383 -21.68 -9.36 -20.34
N PRO A 384 -21.81 -8.40 -21.28
CA PRO A 384 -20.78 -8.12 -22.26
C PRO A 384 -19.49 -7.67 -21.57
N VAL A 385 -18.32 -8.16 -22.02
CA VAL A 385 -17.02 -7.85 -21.41
C VAL A 385 -16.71 -6.35 -21.37
N PHE A 386 -17.19 -5.59 -22.36
CA PHE A 386 -17.05 -4.13 -22.40
C PHE A 386 -17.86 -3.41 -21.33
N ASP A 387 -18.99 -4.00 -20.91
CA ASP A 387 -19.89 -3.45 -19.90
C ASP A 387 -19.49 -3.85 -18.48
N PHE A 388 -18.45 -4.68 -18.32
CA PHE A 388 -17.97 -5.07 -17.00
C PHE A 388 -17.70 -3.83 -16.15
N ASP A 389 -18.32 -3.83 -14.97
CA ASP A 389 -18.15 -2.85 -13.93
C ASP A 389 -17.85 -3.62 -12.65
N CYS A 390 -16.58 -3.96 -12.45
CA CYS A 390 -16.12 -4.84 -11.39
C CYS A 390 -14.76 -4.37 -10.85
N ASP A 391 -14.46 -4.77 -9.61
CA ASP A 391 -13.24 -4.36 -8.92
C ASP A 391 -12.03 -5.16 -9.38
N MET A 392 -12.26 -6.36 -9.94
CA MET A 392 -11.24 -7.17 -10.61
C MET A 392 -11.85 -8.13 -11.63
N ALA A 393 -11.04 -8.57 -12.59
CA ALA A 393 -11.38 -9.63 -13.53
C ALA A 393 -10.51 -10.87 -13.33
N VAL A 394 -11.14 -12.02 -13.09
CA VAL A 394 -10.50 -13.34 -13.08
C VAL A 394 -10.55 -13.93 -14.48
N ILE A 395 -9.38 -14.27 -15.03
CA ILE A 395 -9.26 -14.74 -16.41
C ILE A 395 -8.62 -16.13 -16.44
N LEU A 396 -9.39 -17.13 -16.88
CA LEU A 396 -8.95 -18.51 -16.97
C LEU A 396 -8.51 -18.82 -18.41
N GLY A 397 -7.24 -19.15 -18.61
CA GLY A 397 -6.72 -19.45 -19.95
C GLY A 397 -5.21 -19.30 -20.02
N GLY A 398 -4.71 -19.05 -21.24
CA GLY A 398 -3.32 -18.62 -21.44
C GLY A 398 -3.23 -17.13 -21.77
N ASP A 399 -2.04 -16.68 -22.15
CA ASP A 399 -1.76 -15.27 -22.49
C ASP A 399 -2.70 -14.73 -23.59
N GLY A 400 -3.04 -15.54 -24.60
CA GLY A 400 -3.98 -15.13 -25.66
C GLY A 400 -5.40 -14.85 -25.15
N THR A 401 -5.90 -15.64 -24.20
CA THR A 401 -7.21 -15.38 -23.56
C THR A 401 -7.16 -14.08 -22.77
N LEU A 402 -6.04 -13.83 -22.08
CA LEU A 402 -5.82 -12.63 -21.30
C LEU A 402 -5.79 -11.37 -22.17
N LEU A 403 -5.01 -11.39 -23.26
CA LEU A 403 -4.96 -10.29 -24.24
C LEU A 403 -6.34 -9.99 -24.83
N ARG A 404 -7.10 -11.05 -25.18
CA ARG A 404 -8.47 -10.90 -25.72
C ARG A 404 -9.41 -10.20 -24.77
N ALA A 405 -9.33 -10.58 -23.50
CA ALA A 405 -10.14 -9.99 -22.45
C ALA A 405 -9.72 -8.53 -22.19
N GLN A 406 -8.42 -8.28 -22.02
CA GLN A 406 -7.86 -6.96 -21.77
C GLN A 406 -8.22 -5.95 -22.88
N GLY A 407 -8.18 -6.37 -24.15
CA GLY A 407 -8.55 -5.52 -25.28
C GLY A 407 -10.04 -5.15 -25.35
N LYS A 408 -10.91 -5.85 -24.61
CA LYS A 408 -12.37 -5.60 -24.56
C LYS A 408 -12.83 -4.96 -23.27
N MET A 409 -12.11 -5.16 -22.17
CA MET A 409 -12.45 -4.61 -20.86
C MET A 409 -12.02 -3.15 -20.74
N LYS A 410 -12.63 -2.45 -19.78
CA LYS A 410 -12.14 -1.15 -19.34
C LYS A 410 -10.68 -1.27 -18.84
N PRO A 411 -9.75 -0.41 -19.30
CA PRO A 411 -8.33 -0.45 -18.93
C PRO A 411 -8.05 -0.49 -17.41
N GLU A 412 -8.93 0.11 -16.62
CA GLU A 412 -8.76 0.32 -15.18
C GLU A 412 -9.00 -0.95 -14.36
N ILE A 413 -9.71 -1.95 -14.92
CA ILE A 413 -10.07 -3.17 -14.20
C ILE A 413 -8.80 -4.05 -14.06
N PRO A 414 -8.34 -4.32 -12.83
CA PRO A 414 -7.16 -5.13 -12.60
C PRO A 414 -7.43 -6.62 -12.90
N ILE A 415 -6.43 -7.30 -13.45
CA ILE A 415 -6.55 -8.65 -14.00
C ILE A 415 -5.86 -9.66 -13.09
N PHE A 416 -6.58 -10.70 -12.69
CA PHE A 416 -6.02 -11.90 -12.07
C PHE A 416 -6.09 -13.08 -13.05
N GLY A 417 -4.94 -13.43 -13.64
CA GLY A 417 -4.86 -14.49 -14.64
C GLY A 417 -4.56 -15.86 -14.04
N ILE A 418 -5.35 -16.88 -14.37
CA ILE A 418 -5.14 -18.27 -13.96
C ILE A 418 -4.74 -19.08 -15.19
N ASN A 419 -3.53 -19.64 -15.15
CA ASN A 419 -3.03 -20.44 -16.25
C ASN A 419 -3.76 -21.78 -16.33
N MET A 420 -4.37 -22.02 -17.50
CA MET A 420 -5.08 -23.25 -17.84
C MET A 420 -4.50 -23.90 -19.10
N GLY A 421 -3.22 -23.71 -19.38
CA GLY A 421 -2.53 -24.28 -20.54
C GLY A 421 -1.04 -24.46 -20.29
N THR A 422 -0.22 -24.15 -21.29
CA THR A 422 1.24 -24.08 -21.14
C THR A 422 1.64 -22.86 -20.30
N VAL A 423 2.82 -22.87 -19.69
CA VAL A 423 3.32 -21.74 -18.89
C VAL A 423 3.29 -20.45 -19.74
N GLY A 424 2.52 -19.44 -19.32
CA GLY A 424 2.44 -18.11 -19.95
C GLY A 424 3.26 -17.07 -19.18
N PHE A 425 3.54 -15.91 -19.77
CA PHE A 425 4.23 -14.80 -19.07
C PHE A 425 3.28 -13.89 -18.31
N LEU A 426 2.00 -13.81 -18.71
CA LEU A 426 1.04 -12.85 -18.17
C LEU A 426 0.18 -13.45 -17.04
N THR A 427 -0.24 -14.71 -17.17
CA THR A 427 -1.03 -15.45 -16.17
C THR A 427 -0.28 -15.58 -14.84
N GLU A 428 -0.92 -15.42 -13.68
CA GLU A 428 -0.27 -15.32 -12.36
C GLU A 428 -0.08 -16.63 -11.60
N ILE A 429 -0.96 -17.61 -11.78
CA ILE A 429 -0.87 -18.86 -11.02
C ILE A 429 -1.24 -20.06 -11.86
N GLU A 430 -0.73 -21.22 -11.47
CA GLU A 430 -1.29 -22.49 -11.90
C GLU A 430 -2.64 -22.75 -11.22
N ALA A 431 -3.52 -23.46 -11.91
CA ALA A 431 -4.87 -23.75 -11.43
C ALA A 431 -4.93 -24.34 -10.01
N LYS A 432 -3.95 -25.16 -9.61
CA LYS A 432 -3.87 -25.80 -8.29
C LYS A 432 -3.78 -24.82 -7.11
N HIS A 433 -3.26 -23.61 -7.33
CA HIS A 433 -3.10 -22.58 -6.29
C HIS A 433 -4.21 -21.52 -6.30
N THR A 434 -5.28 -21.75 -7.06
CA THR A 434 -6.33 -20.74 -7.29
C THR A 434 -6.99 -20.25 -6.01
N PHE A 435 -7.46 -21.15 -5.16
CA PHE A 435 -8.24 -20.75 -4.00
C PHE A 435 -7.38 -20.17 -2.89
N GLU A 436 -6.15 -20.65 -2.73
CA GLU A 436 -5.16 -20.04 -1.83
C GLU A 436 -4.86 -18.59 -2.23
N ALA A 437 -4.68 -18.34 -3.53
CA ALA A 437 -4.44 -17.00 -4.04
C ALA A 437 -5.69 -16.11 -3.94
N LEU A 438 -6.88 -16.63 -4.24
CA LEU A 438 -8.14 -15.89 -4.07
C LEU A 438 -8.40 -15.54 -2.60
N ASP A 439 -8.12 -16.43 -1.65
CA ASP A 439 -8.23 -16.14 -0.21
C ASP A 439 -7.34 -14.94 0.17
N GLU A 440 -6.09 -14.92 -0.30
CA GLU A 440 -5.17 -13.81 -0.04
C GLU A 440 -5.64 -12.52 -0.72
N ILE A 441 -6.07 -12.59 -1.97
CA ILE A 441 -6.60 -11.44 -2.73
C ILE A 441 -7.82 -10.84 -2.02
N LEU A 442 -8.78 -11.67 -1.61
CA LEU A 442 -10.00 -11.22 -0.93
C LEU A 442 -9.74 -10.66 0.49
N LYS A 443 -8.62 -11.03 1.13
CA LYS A 443 -8.13 -10.41 2.38
C LYS A 443 -7.36 -9.10 2.16
N GLY A 444 -7.11 -8.75 0.89
CA GLY A 444 -6.30 -7.62 0.47
C GLY A 444 -4.80 -7.90 0.40
N ASN A 445 -4.35 -9.14 0.55
CA ASN A 445 -2.94 -9.51 0.51
C ASN A 445 -2.47 -9.71 -0.94
N TYR A 446 -2.51 -8.64 -1.74
CA TYR A 446 -2.06 -8.61 -3.13
C TYR A 446 -1.45 -7.25 -3.46
N TYR A 447 -0.76 -7.15 -4.61
CA TYR A 447 -0.35 -5.87 -5.17
C TYR A 447 -0.71 -5.80 -6.65
N LYS A 448 -0.86 -4.57 -7.17
CA LYS A 448 -1.11 -4.33 -8.59
C LYS A 448 0.21 -4.08 -9.32
N GLU A 449 0.56 -4.98 -10.21
CA GLU A 449 1.67 -4.80 -11.14
C GLU A 449 1.19 -4.01 -12.37
N LYS A 450 1.74 -2.81 -12.53
CA LYS A 450 1.49 -1.93 -13.68
C LYS A 450 2.22 -2.44 -14.92
N ARG A 451 1.53 -2.47 -16.06
CA ARG A 451 2.08 -2.84 -17.37
C ARG A 451 1.77 -1.76 -18.40
N THR A 452 2.83 -1.22 -19.01
CA THR A 452 2.74 -0.22 -20.08
C THR A 452 1.98 -0.78 -21.29
N ARG A 453 1.16 0.06 -21.91
CA ARG A 453 0.44 -0.23 -23.16
C ARG A 453 0.86 0.72 -24.26
N LEU A 454 0.76 0.24 -25.49
CA LEU A 454 0.98 0.98 -26.71
C LEU A 454 -0.37 1.49 -27.23
N VAL A 455 -0.40 2.71 -27.75
CA VAL A 455 -1.48 3.22 -28.60
C VAL A 455 -0.92 3.42 -30.01
N VAL A 456 -1.70 3.00 -31.00
CA VAL A 456 -1.42 3.16 -32.42
C VAL A 456 -2.45 4.11 -32.98
N SER A 457 -1.98 5.18 -33.61
CA SER A 457 -2.81 6.11 -34.38
C SER A 457 -2.52 5.91 -35.85
N HIS A 458 -3.56 5.65 -36.63
CA HIS A 458 -3.51 5.57 -38.08
C HIS A 458 -4.78 6.27 -38.60
N GLU A 459 -4.58 7.23 -39.50
CA GLU A 459 -5.60 8.20 -39.90
C GLU A 459 -6.32 8.85 -38.70
N ASN A 460 -7.64 8.65 -38.58
CA ASN A 460 -8.49 9.17 -37.50
C ASN A 460 -8.81 8.11 -36.44
N ASN A 461 -8.24 6.91 -36.55
CA ASN A 461 -8.53 5.80 -35.66
C ASN A 461 -7.39 5.58 -34.66
N GLN A 462 -7.77 5.11 -33.46
CA GLN A 462 -6.82 4.72 -32.42
C GLN A 462 -7.08 3.30 -31.96
N PHE A 463 -6.00 2.55 -31.82
CA PHE A 463 -5.99 1.17 -31.37
C PHE A 463 -4.99 1.01 -30.24
N THR A 464 -5.14 -0.02 -29.42
CA THR A 464 -4.20 -0.28 -28.33
C THR A 464 -3.65 -1.70 -28.41
N ALA A 465 -2.41 -1.87 -27.98
CA ALA A 465 -1.78 -3.17 -27.80
C ALA A 465 -1.07 -3.23 -26.45
N MET A 466 -1.14 -4.37 -25.77
CA MET A 466 -0.45 -4.61 -24.52
C MET A 466 0.93 -5.23 -24.75
N ASN A 467 1.07 -6.12 -25.74
CA ASN A 467 2.32 -6.78 -26.06
C ASN A 467 3.01 -6.10 -27.25
N GLU A 468 2.42 -6.17 -28.44
CA GLU A 468 3.06 -5.62 -29.64
C GLU A 468 2.07 -5.25 -30.74
N VAL A 469 2.58 -4.45 -31.66
CA VAL A 469 2.00 -4.24 -32.99
C VAL A 469 2.97 -4.71 -34.05
N VAL A 470 2.49 -5.60 -34.91
CA VAL A 470 3.25 -6.22 -35.98
C VAL A 470 2.81 -5.60 -37.29
N VAL A 471 3.68 -4.84 -37.95
CA VAL A 471 3.46 -4.32 -39.29
C VAL A 471 4.08 -5.29 -40.29
N MET A 472 3.28 -5.93 -41.14
CA MET A 472 3.75 -6.95 -42.07
C MET A 472 2.99 -6.92 -43.40
N THR A 473 3.46 -7.68 -44.38
CA THR A 473 2.80 -7.83 -45.68
C THR A 473 1.59 -8.77 -45.58
N ASP A 474 0.51 -8.49 -46.32
CA ASP A 474 -0.61 -9.42 -46.54
C ASP A 474 -0.19 -10.63 -47.41
N LYS A 475 0.81 -10.43 -48.27
CA LYS A 475 1.32 -11.42 -49.22
C LYS A 475 2.52 -12.17 -48.65
N PRO A 476 2.45 -13.51 -48.52
CA PRO A 476 3.58 -14.32 -48.08
C PRO A 476 4.85 -14.09 -48.93
N ALA A 477 6.02 -14.09 -48.27
CA ALA A 477 7.35 -13.94 -48.89
C ALA A 477 7.56 -12.63 -49.68
N LYS A 478 6.90 -11.53 -49.30
CA LYS A 478 7.07 -10.20 -49.91
C LYS A 478 7.50 -9.14 -48.90
N MET A 479 8.75 -8.71 -48.96
CA MET A 479 9.24 -7.64 -48.08
C MET A 479 8.55 -6.28 -48.30
N LEU A 480 8.27 -5.54 -47.22
CA LEU A 480 7.84 -4.15 -47.23
C LEU A 480 9.06 -3.21 -47.15
N HIS A 481 8.88 -1.91 -47.43
CA HIS A 481 9.94 -0.92 -47.36
C HIS A 481 9.55 0.19 -46.40
N PHE A 482 10.18 0.23 -45.23
CA PHE A 482 9.79 1.14 -44.16
C PHE A 482 10.83 2.23 -43.93
N GLU A 483 10.35 3.44 -43.68
CA GLU A 483 11.09 4.44 -42.90
C GLU A 483 10.62 4.35 -41.44
N ILE A 484 11.57 4.32 -40.50
CA ILE A 484 11.30 4.32 -39.07
C ILE A 484 11.88 5.59 -38.47
N GLN A 485 11.02 6.38 -37.82
CA GLN A 485 11.39 7.61 -37.13
C GLN A 485 11.10 7.49 -35.63
N VAL A 486 11.94 8.11 -34.81
CA VAL A 486 11.74 8.26 -33.37
C VAL A 486 11.87 9.74 -33.04
N ASP A 487 10.84 10.33 -32.46
CA ASP A 487 10.78 11.76 -32.13
C ASP A 487 11.11 12.68 -33.32
N GLY A 488 10.74 12.24 -34.53
CA GLY A 488 10.96 12.95 -35.79
C GLY A 488 12.32 12.70 -36.46
N GLU A 489 13.23 11.97 -35.81
CA GLU A 489 14.53 11.59 -36.41
C GLU A 489 14.45 10.21 -37.07
N THR A 490 14.83 10.11 -38.35
CA THR A 490 14.91 8.82 -39.06
C THR A 490 16.06 7.99 -38.50
N ILE A 491 15.72 6.89 -37.81
CA ILE A 491 16.70 5.98 -37.21
C ILE A 491 17.12 4.87 -38.17
N GLU A 492 16.23 4.46 -39.08
CA GLU A 492 16.47 3.32 -39.97
C GLU A 492 15.51 3.35 -41.18
N GLU A 493 16.01 2.97 -42.36
CA GLU A 493 15.22 2.69 -43.56
C GLU A 493 15.51 1.25 -43.98
N VAL A 494 14.50 0.38 -43.93
CA VAL A 494 14.73 -1.07 -44.02
C VAL A 494 13.71 -1.78 -44.90
N ARG A 495 14.21 -2.74 -45.68
CA ARG A 495 13.37 -3.76 -46.33
C ARG A 495 13.34 -5.01 -45.46
N ALA A 496 12.15 -5.43 -45.07
CA ALA A 496 11.95 -6.52 -44.12
C ALA A 496 10.61 -7.21 -44.41
N ASP A 497 10.43 -8.43 -43.91
CA ASP A 497 9.13 -9.12 -43.96
C ASP A 497 8.08 -8.38 -43.10
N GLY A 498 8.54 -7.67 -42.08
CA GLY A 498 7.74 -6.80 -41.24
C GLY A 498 8.56 -6.05 -40.20
N LEU A 499 7.86 -5.40 -39.27
CA LEU A 499 8.39 -4.62 -38.17
C LEU A 499 7.52 -4.86 -36.94
N ILE A 500 8.14 -5.07 -35.78
CA ILE A 500 7.44 -5.21 -34.50
C ILE A 500 7.75 -3.99 -33.65
N ILE A 501 6.70 -3.33 -33.16
CA ILE A 501 6.78 -2.33 -32.10
C ILE A 501 6.20 -2.96 -30.85
N SER A 502 7.04 -3.25 -29.86
CA SER A 502 6.69 -4.03 -28.68
C SER A 502 6.87 -3.25 -27.39
N THR A 503 5.98 -3.49 -26.42
CA THR A 503 6.18 -3.07 -25.04
C THR A 503 7.15 -4.03 -24.34
N PRO A 504 7.62 -3.71 -23.13
CA PRO A 504 8.40 -4.65 -22.32
C PRO A 504 7.66 -5.96 -22.04
N SER A 505 6.33 -5.93 -21.94
CA SER A 505 5.51 -7.15 -21.76
C SER A 505 5.52 -8.04 -23.00
N GLY A 506 5.52 -7.45 -24.20
CA GLY A 506 5.60 -8.20 -25.46
C GLY A 506 7.00 -8.71 -25.79
N SER A 507 8.03 -8.28 -25.05
CA SER A 507 9.42 -8.74 -25.26
C SER A 507 9.60 -10.25 -25.19
N THR A 508 8.71 -10.94 -24.48
CA THR A 508 8.67 -12.40 -24.32
C THR A 508 7.66 -13.11 -25.23
N ALA A 509 6.99 -12.37 -26.11
CA ALA A 509 6.01 -12.86 -27.08
C ALA A 509 6.65 -12.94 -28.49
N TYR A 510 6.02 -12.36 -29.51
CA TYR A 510 6.54 -12.47 -30.88
C TYR A 510 7.88 -11.75 -31.06
N ALA A 511 8.09 -10.65 -30.32
CA ALA A 511 9.36 -9.94 -30.26
C ALA A 511 10.54 -10.88 -29.94
N MET A 512 10.37 -11.81 -29.00
CA MET A 512 11.40 -12.80 -28.64
C MET A 512 11.74 -13.72 -29.82
N SER A 513 10.73 -14.22 -30.51
CA SER A 513 10.91 -15.09 -31.68
C SER A 513 11.57 -14.37 -32.87
N ALA A 514 11.35 -13.06 -33.00
CA ALA A 514 12.00 -12.22 -34.00
C ALA A 514 13.44 -11.80 -33.64
N GLY A 515 13.98 -12.27 -32.51
CA GLY A 515 15.35 -11.96 -32.05
C GLY A 515 15.47 -10.69 -31.21
N GLY A 516 14.36 -10.20 -30.65
CA GLY A 516 14.35 -9.10 -29.69
C GLY A 516 14.94 -9.47 -28.33
N PRO A 517 15.39 -8.47 -27.54
CA PRO A 517 15.84 -8.69 -26.17
C PRO A 517 14.66 -9.02 -25.24
N ILE A 518 14.92 -9.81 -24.20
CA ILE A 518 13.99 -9.96 -23.07
C ILE A 518 14.13 -8.72 -22.19
N VAL A 519 13.01 -8.03 -21.91
CA VAL A 519 13.00 -6.78 -21.14
C VAL A 519 12.11 -6.94 -19.91
N ASP A 520 12.61 -6.55 -18.74
CA ASP A 520 11.81 -6.54 -17.50
C ASP A 520 10.60 -5.60 -17.68
N PRO A 521 9.37 -6.03 -17.36
CA PRO A 521 8.16 -5.22 -17.50
C PRO A 521 8.21 -3.85 -16.82
N LYS A 522 9.10 -3.65 -15.85
CA LYS A 522 9.30 -2.38 -15.14
C LYS A 522 10.16 -1.36 -15.91
N VAL A 523 10.84 -1.77 -16.98
CA VAL A 523 11.65 -0.87 -17.80
C VAL A 523 10.73 0.03 -18.61
N ALA A 524 10.94 1.35 -18.52
CA ALA A 524 10.18 2.34 -19.28
C ALA A 524 10.76 2.48 -20.70
N GLY A 525 10.38 1.57 -21.60
CA GLY A 525 10.85 1.61 -22.99
C GLY A 525 9.99 0.84 -23.99
N PHE A 526 10.12 1.16 -25.27
CA PHE A 526 9.59 0.40 -26.40
C PHE A 526 10.71 -0.30 -27.15
N ILE A 527 10.36 -1.41 -27.81
CA ILE A 527 11.28 -2.24 -28.57
C ILE A 527 10.86 -2.23 -30.04
N ILE A 528 11.78 -1.88 -30.93
CA ILE A 528 11.57 -1.83 -32.38
C ILE A 528 12.39 -2.96 -33.01
N ILE A 529 11.75 -3.94 -33.64
CA ILE A 529 12.41 -5.14 -34.18
C ILE A 529 12.00 -5.37 -35.63
N PRO A 530 12.91 -5.24 -36.62
CA PRO A 530 12.61 -5.65 -37.98
C PRO A 530 12.58 -7.19 -38.09
N ILE A 531 11.59 -7.73 -38.79
CA ILE A 531 11.44 -9.17 -39.03
C ILE A 531 12.17 -9.54 -40.32
N CYS A 532 13.19 -10.41 -40.21
CA CYS A 532 13.99 -10.88 -41.36
C CYS A 532 14.48 -9.73 -42.28
N PRO A 533 15.17 -8.70 -41.74
CA PRO A 533 15.60 -7.56 -42.55
C PRO A 533 16.63 -7.96 -43.62
N TYR A 534 16.49 -7.41 -44.82
CA TYR A 534 17.49 -7.54 -45.89
C TYR A 534 18.84 -6.89 -45.52
N LYS A 535 18.80 -5.84 -44.69
CA LYS A 535 20.00 -5.15 -44.19
C LYS A 535 20.64 -5.96 -43.06
N LEU A 536 21.80 -6.58 -43.31
CA LEU A 536 22.53 -7.43 -42.33
C LEU A 536 22.89 -6.71 -41.02
N GLY A 537 23.07 -5.39 -41.07
CA GLY A 537 23.37 -4.55 -39.91
C GLY A 537 22.16 -4.12 -39.08
N ALA A 538 20.93 -4.44 -39.50
CA ALA A 538 19.74 -4.08 -38.76
C ALA A 538 19.71 -4.78 -37.39
N ARG A 539 19.39 -4.04 -36.33
CA ARG A 539 19.33 -4.53 -34.94
C ARG A 539 18.05 -4.04 -34.28
N PRO A 540 17.56 -4.75 -33.25
CA PRO A 540 16.53 -4.21 -32.36
C PRO A 540 16.96 -2.89 -31.73
N PHE A 541 16.06 -1.92 -31.68
CA PHE A 541 16.23 -0.69 -30.90
C PHE A 541 15.37 -0.75 -29.64
N VAL A 542 15.91 -0.25 -28.53
CA VAL A 542 15.12 0.04 -27.32
C VAL A 542 15.12 1.55 -27.13
N VAL A 543 13.94 2.15 -27.12
CA VAL A 543 13.74 3.61 -27.02
C VAL A 543 12.91 3.93 -25.78
N SER A 544 12.87 5.21 -25.37
CA SER A 544 12.02 5.61 -24.25
C SER A 544 10.55 5.37 -24.57
N ASP A 545 9.77 4.96 -23.55
CA ASP A 545 8.32 4.86 -23.70
C ASP A 545 7.62 6.24 -23.78
N ASN A 546 8.34 7.34 -23.59
CA ASN A 546 7.84 8.70 -23.84
C ASN A 546 8.01 9.14 -25.30
N SER A 547 8.76 8.40 -26.11
CA SER A 547 9.01 8.75 -27.51
C SER A 547 7.81 8.43 -28.40
N GLU A 548 7.64 9.22 -29.46
CA GLU A 548 6.75 8.88 -30.57
C GLU A 548 7.54 8.11 -31.64
N ILE A 549 7.06 6.93 -32.00
CA ILE A 549 7.61 6.15 -33.11
C ILE A 549 6.69 6.37 -34.31
N THR A 550 7.24 6.71 -35.47
CA THR A 550 6.48 6.82 -36.73
C THR A 550 7.04 5.83 -37.75
N VAL A 551 6.16 5.05 -38.37
CA VAL A 551 6.50 4.11 -39.43
C VAL A 551 5.80 4.52 -40.72
N LYS A 552 6.56 4.68 -41.80
CA LYS A 552 6.04 5.06 -43.12
C LYS A 552 6.30 3.98 -44.15
N GLN A 553 5.29 3.64 -44.95
CA GLN A 553 5.46 2.74 -46.10
C GLN A 553 6.00 3.51 -47.31
N LEU A 554 7.21 3.17 -47.75
CA LEU A 554 7.91 3.88 -48.83
C LEU A 554 7.72 3.25 -50.23
N LYS A 555 6.89 2.21 -50.38
CA LYS A 555 6.71 1.55 -51.68
C LYS A 555 5.25 1.49 -52.13
N LYS A 556 4.97 2.16 -53.25
CA LYS A 556 3.66 2.15 -53.91
C LYS A 556 3.25 0.75 -54.39
N GLY A 557 1.96 0.44 -54.28
CA GLY A 557 1.37 -0.83 -54.73
C GLY A 557 1.59 -2.00 -53.77
N LYS A 558 1.92 -1.72 -52.51
CA LYS A 558 1.99 -2.70 -51.43
C LYS A 558 1.23 -2.18 -50.21
N THR A 559 0.33 -3.00 -49.72
CA THR A 559 -0.44 -2.75 -48.50
C THR A 559 0.32 -3.34 -47.31
N ALA A 560 0.48 -2.57 -46.25
CA ALA A 560 0.97 -3.04 -44.97
C ALA A 560 -0.22 -3.38 -44.08
N VAL A 561 -0.22 -4.55 -43.46
CA VAL A 561 -1.18 -4.95 -42.44
C VAL A 561 -0.52 -4.79 -41.08
N PHE A 562 -1.13 -4.03 -40.18
CA PHE A 562 -0.65 -3.92 -38.81
C PHE A 562 -1.60 -4.63 -37.84
N VAL A 563 -1.03 -5.53 -37.04
CA VAL A 563 -1.77 -6.46 -36.16
C VAL A 563 -1.46 -6.15 -34.71
N MET A 564 -2.49 -5.78 -33.94
CA MET A 564 -2.42 -5.49 -32.50
C MET A 564 -2.66 -6.77 -31.70
N ASP A 565 -1.68 -7.18 -30.87
CA ASP A 565 -1.73 -8.36 -29.99
C ASP A 565 -2.18 -9.66 -30.68
N GLY A 566 -2.01 -9.77 -32.00
CA GLY A 566 -2.44 -10.91 -32.80
C GLY A 566 -3.95 -11.02 -33.04
N GLN A 567 -4.74 -9.97 -32.78
CA GLN A 567 -6.21 -10.06 -32.81
C GLN A 567 -6.90 -9.08 -33.75
N ILE A 568 -6.47 -7.82 -33.75
CA ILE A 568 -7.08 -6.75 -34.57
C ILE A 568 -6.09 -6.41 -35.66
N SER A 569 -6.54 -6.36 -36.91
CA SER A 569 -5.71 -6.01 -38.05
C SER A 569 -6.33 -4.85 -38.81
N GLU A 570 -5.49 -3.90 -39.19
CA GLU A 570 -5.82 -2.77 -40.04
C GLU A 570 -4.80 -2.67 -41.18
N GLU A 571 -5.14 -1.92 -42.22
CA GLU A 571 -4.33 -1.77 -43.42
C GLU A 571 -3.81 -0.34 -43.54
N ALA A 572 -2.57 -0.20 -44.00
CA ALA A 572 -1.95 1.07 -44.34
C ALA A 572 -1.37 1.00 -45.76
N GLU A 573 -1.64 2.03 -46.54
CA GLU A 573 -1.18 2.17 -47.92
C GLU A 573 0.10 3.00 -48.02
N TYR A 574 0.53 3.25 -49.25
CA TYR A 574 1.72 4.04 -49.57
C TYR A 574 1.66 5.46 -48.98
N GLU A 575 2.77 5.91 -48.37
CA GLU A 575 2.94 7.22 -47.72
C GLU A 575 2.07 7.48 -46.49
N GLU A 576 1.26 6.52 -46.05
CA GLU A 576 0.53 6.63 -44.80
C GLU A 576 1.46 6.44 -43.59
N GLU A 577 1.22 7.24 -42.55
CA GLU A 577 1.97 7.22 -41.30
C GLU A 577 1.23 6.42 -40.24
N ILE A 578 1.90 5.42 -39.68
CA ILE A 578 1.44 4.70 -38.49
C ILE A 578 2.25 5.24 -37.31
N LYS A 579 1.56 5.83 -36.32
CA LYS A 579 2.19 6.47 -35.15
C LYS A 579 1.95 5.64 -33.91
N PHE A 580 3.01 5.42 -33.14
CA PHE A 580 2.99 4.63 -31.93
C PHE A 580 3.44 5.48 -30.75
N LYS A 581 2.66 5.45 -29.68
CA LYS A 581 2.94 6.15 -28.43
C LYS A 581 2.60 5.26 -27.24
N LYS A 582 3.01 5.68 -26.05
CA LYS A 582 2.46 5.17 -24.81
C LYS A 582 0.99 5.55 -24.70
N TYR A 583 0.17 4.56 -24.34
CA TYR A 583 -1.21 4.82 -24.00
C TYR A 583 -1.30 5.40 -22.58
N ASP A 584 -2.16 6.40 -22.39
CA ASP A 584 -2.28 7.11 -21.11
C ASP A 584 -2.76 6.21 -19.95
N LYS A 585 -3.42 5.10 -20.28
CA LYS A 585 -3.94 4.14 -19.30
C LYS A 585 -3.15 2.84 -19.36
N ASP A 586 -2.49 2.51 -18.26
CA ASP A 586 -1.80 1.23 -18.12
C ASP A 586 -2.78 0.07 -17.92
N ALA A 587 -2.28 -1.16 -18.09
CA ALA A 587 -2.95 -2.36 -17.57
C ALA A 587 -2.44 -2.67 -16.16
N TYR A 588 -3.32 -3.22 -15.32
CA TYR A 588 -2.99 -3.64 -13.97
C TYR A 588 -3.19 -5.13 -13.80
N PHE A 589 -2.21 -5.81 -13.21
CA PHE A 589 -2.26 -7.24 -12.92
C PHE A 589 -2.23 -7.44 -11.41
N ILE A 590 -3.15 -8.25 -10.88
CA ILE A 590 -3.16 -8.66 -9.48
C ILE A 590 -2.08 -9.72 -9.29
N ARG A 591 -1.19 -9.48 -8.32
CA ARG A 591 -0.07 -10.36 -7.98
C ARG A 591 -0.07 -10.68 -6.49
N THR A 592 0.23 -11.93 -6.14
CA THR A 592 0.34 -12.39 -4.74
C THR A 592 1.79 -12.65 -4.30
N SER A 593 2.75 -12.60 -5.24
CA SER A 593 4.18 -12.79 -4.97
C SER A 593 5.06 -11.81 -5.75
N THR A 594 6.21 -11.40 -5.18
CA THR A 594 7.12 -10.42 -5.79
C THR A 594 8.20 -11.01 -6.69
N LYS A 595 8.31 -12.36 -6.78
CA LYS A 595 9.43 -13.06 -7.44
C LYS A 595 9.10 -13.68 -8.81
N TYR A 596 8.30 -13.00 -9.63
CA TYR A 596 7.59 -13.70 -10.71
C TYR A 596 8.29 -13.70 -12.09
N PHE A 597 8.80 -12.56 -12.56
CA PHE A 597 9.26 -12.43 -13.96
C PHE A 597 10.49 -13.29 -14.29
N TYR A 598 11.58 -13.17 -13.51
CA TYR A 598 12.83 -13.87 -13.79
C TYR A 598 12.72 -15.40 -13.62
N GLU A 599 11.91 -15.86 -12.68
CA GLU A 599 11.62 -17.28 -12.49
C GLU A 599 10.92 -17.86 -13.73
N LYS A 600 9.89 -17.16 -14.22
CA LYS A 600 9.23 -17.54 -15.48
C LYS A 600 10.13 -17.55 -16.68
N VAL A 601 10.97 -16.52 -16.86
CA VAL A 601 11.94 -16.49 -17.96
C VAL A 601 12.82 -17.73 -17.89
N LYS A 602 13.33 -18.06 -16.69
CA LYS A 602 14.17 -19.24 -16.48
C LYS A 602 13.44 -20.54 -16.78
N ASP A 603 12.19 -20.70 -16.36
CA ASP A 603 11.41 -21.92 -16.57
C ASP A 603 11.05 -22.10 -18.05
N LYS A 604 10.57 -21.03 -18.71
CA LYS A 604 10.27 -21.02 -20.15
C LYS A 604 11.47 -21.35 -21.03
N LEU A 605 12.64 -20.80 -20.72
CA LEU A 605 13.85 -21.02 -21.53
C LEU A 605 14.45 -22.42 -21.31
N LYS A 606 14.06 -23.13 -20.24
CA LYS A 606 14.45 -24.52 -20.00
C LYS A 606 13.54 -25.53 -20.71
N GLU A 607 12.25 -25.24 -20.83
CA GLU A 607 11.23 -26.16 -21.33
C GLU A 607 11.05 -26.17 -22.87
N GLY A 608 12.00 -25.65 -23.66
CA GLY A 608 11.84 -25.44 -25.10
C GLY A 608 11.28 -26.64 -25.89
N GLY A 609 10.04 -26.51 -26.40
CA GLY A 609 9.42 -27.49 -27.31
C GLY A 609 7.90 -27.61 -27.14
N ILE A 610 7.19 -28.00 -28.20
CA ILE A 610 5.78 -28.46 -28.09
C ILE A 610 5.84 -29.80 -27.35
N ASN A 611 5.38 -29.85 -26.10
CA ASN A 611 5.17 -31.14 -25.42
C ASN A 611 4.18 -31.97 -26.25
N PRO A 612 4.54 -33.20 -26.68
CA PRO A 612 3.60 -34.04 -27.38
C PRO A 612 2.43 -34.32 -26.43
N SER A 613 1.25 -33.82 -26.78
CA SER A 613 -0.02 -34.30 -26.23
C SER A 613 -0.01 -35.83 -26.26
N PRO A 614 -0.48 -36.54 -25.22
CA PRO A 614 -0.51 -37.99 -25.23
C PRO A 614 -1.47 -38.43 -26.34
N ARG A 615 -0.92 -38.78 -27.51
CA ARG A 615 -1.67 -39.45 -28.56
C ARG A 615 -1.90 -40.88 -28.12
N CYS A 616 -3.14 -41.31 -28.32
CA CYS A 616 -3.62 -42.67 -28.20
C CYS A 616 -2.58 -43.70 -28.63
N ASN A 617 -2.17 -44.56 -27.69
CA ASN A 617 -1.65 -45.88 -28.02
C ASN A 617 -2.85 -46.74 -28.41
N ASN A 618 -3.15 -46.79 -29.71
CA ASN A 618 -3.80 -47.92 -30.34
C ASN A 618 -2.84 -48.44 -31.41
N GLU A 619 -2.09 -49.48 -31.06
CA GLU A 619 -1.85 -50.71 -31.84
C GLU A 619 -0.99 -51.68 -31.03
#